data_AF-A0A957SDM1-F1
#
_entry.id   AF-A0A957SDM1-F1
#
_cell.length_a   1.000
_cell.length_b   1.000
_cell.length_c   1.000
_cell.angle_alpha   90.00
_cell.angle_beta   90.00
_cell.angle_gamma   90.00
#
_symmetry.space_group_name_H-M   'P 1'
#
loop_
_entity.id
_entity.type
_entity.pdbx_description
1 polymer ?
#
loop_
_entity_poly.entity_id
_entity_poly.type
_entity_poly.pdbx_seq_one_letter_code
_entity_poly.pdbx_strand_id
1 'polypeptide(L)'
;ATQYDLQTAQGKGAAVSELAPLIAELGDEIEQQHYIQQLSRLIQIDETTITGRVQAAGKTLRAASRRKQAEQPQHRALGDGADASHQGQSSAMPPSRWRAEGPQDADIPYGLNEDEDAAAPWDHVAPAAPNGSGGATRPAASRVIIGKGALEQEDYLLAILLQEPDLLIWMAGETDTMEIPPLRTDDFERTENQEIFRALKQFITSNEPWELELFQETLTGYLHGRLGALMAYGAQLPQLNNAVQREVEFRAETLKVMLRLRIQQLKNENTQLKYLMQDVVNSQDAESIQSLNASNNHILRERFYLERALVGLSRTVARTEAIKPKIQI
;
A
#
# COMPACT_ATOMS: atom_id res chain seq x y z
N ALA A 1 -8.67 -25.44 12.10
CA ALA A 1 -9.68 -24.38 12.14
C ALA A 1 -11.07 -25.01 12.08
N THR A 2 -11.95 -24.67 13.01
CA THR A 2 -13.36 -25.10 13.04
C THR A 2 -14.10 -24.35 11.94
N GLN A 3 -14.33 -25.01 10.82
CA GLN A 3 -15.04 -24.45 9.68
C GLN A 3 -16.53 -24.30 10.06
N TYR A 4 -16.97 -23.10 10.42
CA TYR A 4 -18.37 -22.86 10.73
C TYR A 4 -19.19 -22.85 9.44
N ASP A 5 -20.16 -23.75 9.34
CA ASP A 5 -21.10 -23.75 8.24
C ASP A 5 -22.09 -22.60 8.39
N LEU A 6 -21.78 -21.47 7.75
CA LEU A 6 -22.60 -20.27 7.72
C LEU A 6 -23.93 -20.44 6.96
N GLN A 7 -24.18 -21.60 6.32
CA GLN A 7 -25.48 -21.93 5.75
C GLN A 7 -26.45 -22.48 6.80
N THR A 8 -25.97 -22.93 7.97
CA THR A 8 -26.80 -23.48 9.04
C THR A 8 -27.07 -22.46 10.14
N ALA A 9 -28.28 -22.48 10.72
CA ALA A 9 -28.61 -21.61 11.86
C ALA A 9 -27.65 -21.80 13.05
N GLN A 10 -27.16 -23.02 13.24
CA GLN A 10 -26.19 -23.36 14.30
C GLN A 10 -24.80 -22.78 14.03
N GLY A 11 -24.29 -22.87 12.78
CA GLY A 11 -23.00 -22.28 12.41
C GLY A 11 -23.02 -20.76 12.40
N LYS A 12 -24.12 -20.13 11.98
CA LYS A 12 -24.34 -18.69 12.12
C LYS A 12 -24.33 -18.25 13.60
N GLY A 13 -25.01 -19.00 14.46
CA GLY A 13 -25.05 -18.74 15.90
C GLY A 13 -23.69 -18.91 16.59
N ALA A 14 -22.89 -19.89 16.16
CA ALA A 14 -21.54 -20.11 16.65
C ALA A 14 -20.58 -18.99 16.25
N ALA A 15 -20.62 -18.58 14.97
CA ALA A 15 -19.83 -17.45 14.46
C ALA A 15 -20.14 -16.14 15.21
N VAL A 16 -21.43 -15.85 15.48
CA VAL A 16 -21.80 -14.67 16.28
C VAL A 16 -21.34 -14.80 17.73
N SER A 17 -21.37 -16.01 18.32
CA SER A 17 -20.91 -16.22 19.70
C SER A 17 -19.40 -16.03 19.88
N GLU A 18 -18.60 -16.29 18.84
CA GLU A 18 -17.15 -16.13 18.84
C GLU A 18 -16.74 -14.69 18.52
N LEU A 19 -17.42 -14.05 17.56
CA LEU A 19 -17.07 -12.71 17.10
C LEU A 19 -17.67 -11.59 17.97
N ALA A 20 -18.80 -11.83 18.65
CA ALA A 20 -19.44 -10.80 19.46
C ALA A 20 -18.57 -10.28 20.64
N PRO A 21 -17.83 -11.12 21.39
CA PRO A 21 -16.89 -10.67 22.41
C PRO A 21 -15.75 -9.82 21.84
N LEU A 22 -15.20 -10.21 20.68
CA LEU A 22 -14.10 -9.48 20.03
C LEU A 22 -14.55 -8.09 19.57
N ILE A 23 -15.74 -8.00 18.98
CA ILE A 23 -16.32 -6.72 18.60
C ILE A 23 -16.61 -5.86 19.84
N ALA A 24 -17.05 -6.45 20.96
CA ALA A 24 -17.36 -5.71 22.18
C ALA A 24 -16.13 -5.12 22.89
N GLU A 25 -14.93 -5.59 22.55
CA GLU A 25 -13.66 -5.17 23.15
C GLU A 25 -13.02 -3.99 22.38
N LEU A 26 -13.48 -3.72 21.16
CA LEU A 26 -13.09 -2.53 20.39
C LEU A 26 -13.42 -1.25 21.17
N GLY A 27 -12.45 -0.34 21.30
CA GLY A 27 -12.57 0.86 22.11
C GLY A 27 -13.45 1.97 21.51
N ASP A 28 -13.67 1.92 20.18
CA ASP A 28 -14.41 2.94 19.42
C ASP A 28 -15.83 2.45 19.05
N GLU A 29 -16.83 3.28 19.35
CA GLU A 29 -18.25 3.03 19.08
C GLU A 29 -18.56 3.02 17.57
N ILE A 30 -17.80 3.78 16.76
CA ILE A 30 -17.97 3.81 15.30
C ILE A 30 -17.41 2.53 14.67
N GLU A 31 -16.26 2.06 15.12
CA GLU A 31 -15.67 0.79 14.67
C GLU A 31 -16.57 -0.39 15.05
N GLN A 32 -17.09 -0.41 16.28
CA GLN A 32 -18.08 -1.40 16.71
C GLN A 32 -19.30 -1.44 15.77
N GLN A 33 -19.87 -0.28 15.43
CA GLN A 33 -20.99 -0.21 14.48
C GLN A 33 -20.61 -0.71 13.09
N HIS A 34 -19.41 -0.40 12.60
CA HIS A 34 -18.92 -0.87 11.31
C HIS A 34 -18.84 -2.41 11.25
N TYR A 35 -18.26 -3.04 12.27
CA TYR A 35 -18.11 -4.49 12.33
C TYR A 35 -19.42 -5.22 12.61
N ILE A 36 -20.32 -4.64 13.40
CA ILE A 36 -21.70 -5.12 13.56
C ILE A 36 -22.41 -5.15 12.20
N GLN A 37 -22.27 -4.09 11.41
CA GLN A 37 -22.88 -3.99 10.09
C GLN A 37 -22.26 -4.98 9.08
N GLN A 38 -20.93 -5.16 9.09
CA GLN A 38 -20.26 -6.16 8.26
C GLN A 38 -20.69 -7.59 8.64
N LEU A 39 -20.77 -7.90 9.93
CA LEU A 39 -21.17 -9.21 10.43
C LEU A 39 -22.64 -9.53 10.10
N SER A 40 -23.51 -8.53 10.18
CA SER A 40 -24.92 -8.63 9.77
C SER A 40 -25.04 -9.00 8.29
N ARG A 41 -24.30 -8.33 7.42
CA ARG A 41 -24.31 -8.60 5.97
C ARG A 41 -23.74 -9.96 5.62
N LEU A 42 -22.69 -10.40 6.33
CA LEU A 42 -22.01 -11.67 6.09
C LEU A 42 -22.87 -12.87 6.51
N ILE A 43 -23.50 -12.79 7.68
CA ILE A 43 -24.26 -13.90 8.28
C ILE A 43 -25.76 -13.82 7.89
N GLN A 44 -26.18 -12.70 7.30
CA GLN A 44 -27.57 -12.39 6.95
C GLN A 44 -28.50 -12.50 8.18
N ILE A 45 -28.06 -11.94 9.30
CA ILE A 45 -28.85 -11.79 10.53
C ILE A 45 -29.07 -10.29 10.76
N ASP A 46 -30.24 -9.94 11.29
CA ASP A 46 -30.59 -8.56 11.57
C ASP A 46 -29.58 -7.88 12.51
N GLU A 47 -29.22 -6.65 12.15
CA GLU A 47 -28.20 -5.85 12.82
C GLU A 47 -28.53 -5.61 14.31
N THR A 48 -29.81 -5.45 14.66
CA THR A 48 -30.25 -5.24 16.04
C THR A 48 -30.01 -6.48 16.90
N THR A 49 -30.11 -7.67 16.32
CA THR A 49 -29.87 -8.95 17.01
C THR A 49 -28.38 -9.13 17.30
N ILE A 50 -27.51 -8.74 16.38
CA ILE A 50 -26.05 -8.80 16.55
C ILE A 50 -25.60 -7.75 17.56
N THR A 51 -26.13 -6.53 17.48
CA THR A 51 -25.87 -5.46 18.46
C THR A 51 -26.20 -5.91 19.88
N GLY A 52 -27.36 -6.54 20.09
CA GLY A 52 -27.75 -7.06 21.40
C GLY A 52 -26.79 -8.15 21.93
N ARG A 53 -26.26 -9.00 21.05
CA ARG A 53 -25.27 -10.04 21.40
C ARG A 53 -23.91 -9.43 21.77
N VAL A 54 -23.43 -8.46 21.02
CA VAL A 54 -22.17 -7.73 21.27
C VAL A 54 -22.24 -6.99 22.62
N GLN A 55 -23.33 -6.26 22.88
CA GLN A 55 -23.52 -5.57 24.16
C GLN A 55 -23.61 -6.53 25.35
N ALA A 56 -24.23 -7.70 25.18
CA ALA A 56 -24.27 -8.74 26.20
C ALA A 56 -22.86 -9.30 26.49
N ALA A 57 -22.05 -9.56 25.46
CA ALA A 57 -20.67 -10.03 25.60
C ALA A 57 -19.75 -8.98 26.26
N GLY A 58 -19.90 -7.71 25.92
CA GLY A 58 -19.15 -6.63 26.59
C GLY A 58 -19.48 -6.50 28.08
N LYS A 59 -20.75 -6.72 28.47
CA LYS A 59 -21.15 -6.72 29.88
C LYS A 59 -20.54 -7.90 30.66
N THR A 60 -20.45 -9.09 30.06
CA THR A 60 -19.83 -10.25 30.73
C THR A 60 -18.32 -10.09 30.89
N LEU A 61 -17.63 -9.55 29.87
CA LEU A 61 -16.19 -9.24 29.93
C LEU A 61 -15.88 -8.21 31.03
N ARG A 62 -16.66 -7.12 31.11
CA ARG A 62 -16.50 -6.09 32.17
C ARG A 62 -16.74 -6.63 33.58
N ALA A 63 -17.69 -7.56 33.74
CA ALA A 63 -17.94 -8.22 35.02
C ALA A 63 -16.81 -9.16 35.45
N ALA A 64 -16.18 -9.86 34.49
CA ALA A 64 -15.03 -10.73 34.74
C ALA A 64 -13.77 -9.95 35.16
N SER A 65 -13.47 -8.83 34.49
CA SER A 65 -12.33 -7.97 34.82
C SER A 65 -12.43 -7.34 36.21
N ARG A 66 -13.65 -6.96 36.64
CA ARG A 66 -13.90 -6.44 38.00
C ARG A 66 -13.67 -7.47 39.11
N ARG A 67 -13.96 -8.76 38.87
CA ARG A 67 -13.64 -9.82 39.83
C ARG A 67 -12.14 -10.06 39.95
N LYS A 68 -11.43 -10.05 38.82
CA LYS A 68 -9.96 -10.26 38.77
C LYS A 68 -9.16 -9.16 39.48
N GLN A 69 -9.68 -7.93 39.50
CA GLN A 69 -9.10 -6.80 40.24
C GLN A 69 -9.39 -6.85 41.76
N ALA A 70 -10.45 -7.54 42.19
CA ALA A 70 -10.79 -7.70 43.60
C ALA A 70 -9.96 -8.80 44.32
N GLU A 71 -9.22 -9.63 43.58
CA GLU A 71 -8.48 -10.79 44.09
C GLU A 71 -6.96 -10.59 44.25
N GLN A 72 -6.39 -9.40 43.99
CA GLN A 72 -4.96 -9.11 44.25
C GLN A 72 -4.74 -8.42 45.60
N PRO A 73 -4.06 -9.05 46.59
CA PRO A 73 -3.72 -8.41 47.85
C PRO A 73 -2.44 -7.57 47.73
N GLN A 74 -2.53 -6.34 48.22
CA GLN A 74 -1.45 -5.35 48.26
C GLN A 74 -0.37 -5.76 49.29
N HIS A 75 0.83 -6.13 48.85
CA HIS A 75 2.01 -6.18 49.72
C HIS A 75 2.72 -4.82 49.67
N ARG A 76 2.57 -4.05 50.75
CA ARG A 76 3.33 -2.84 51.06
C ARG A 76 4.08 -3.10 52.36
N ALA A 77 5.42 -2.98 52.35
CA ALA A 77 6.21 -2.19 53.31
C ALA A 77 7.69 -2.67 53.49
N LEU A 78 8.60 -1.68 53.51
CA LEU A 78 9.89 -1.55 54.26
C LEU A 78 11.05 -2.51 53.90
N GLY A 79 12.32 -2.10 53.76
CA GLY A 79 13.04 -0.85 54.00
C GLY A 79 14.57 -1.08 53.81
N ASP A 80 15.33 0.02 53.92
CA ASP A 80 16.79 0.17 54.12
C ASP A 80 17.81 -0.12 53.00
N GLY A 81 18.81 0.77 52.95
CA GLY A 81 19.78 0.94 51.87
C GLY A 81 21.19 0.39 52.15
N ALA A 82 22.07 0.50 51.15
CA ALA A 82 23.51 0.75 51.27
C ALA A 82 24.20 0.79 49.90
N ASP A 83 25.16 1.71 49.85
CA ASP A 83 26.32 1.94 48.99
C ASP A 83 26.86 0.83 48.03
N ALA A 84 27.34 1.28 46.87
CA ALA A 84 28.66 1.00 46.28
C ALA A 84 28.65 0.96 44.74
N SER A 85 29.39 1.91 44.17
CA SER A 85 29.86 2.04 42.79
C SER A 85 30.60 0.79 42.27
N HIS A 86 30.42 0.44 40.98
CA HIS A 86 31.45 -0.07 40.07
C HIS A 86 31.12 0.30 38.62
N GLN A 87 32.16 0.73 37.90
CA GLN A 87 32.18 1.05 36.47
C GLN A 87 32.10 -0.21 35.62
N GLY A 88 31.50 -0.09 34.43
CA GLY A 88 31.56 -1.08 33.36
C GLY A 88 31.11 -0.45 32.05
N GLN A 89 32.08 0.00 31.25
CA GLN A 89 31.87 0.47 29.88
C GLN A 89 31.32 -0.67 29.02
N SER A 90 30.30 -0.41 28.23
CA SER A 90 30.15 -1.09 26.94
C SER A 90 29.47 -0.16 25.94
N SER A 91 30.22 0.14 24.89
CA SER A 91 29.76 0.87 23.71
C SER A 91 28.62 0.13 23.02
N ALA A 92 27.55 0.86 22.71
CA ALA A 92 26.72 0.60 21.53
C ALA A 92 26.05 1.91 21.09
N MET A 93 26.43 2.39 19.89
CA MET A 93 25.69 3.42 19.16
C MET A 93 24.39 2.83 18.60
N PRO A 94 23.37 3.67 18.31
CA PRO A 94 22.00 3.25 18.10
C PRO A 94 21.67 3.02 16.62
N PRO A 95 20.62 2.25 16.29
CA PRO A 95 19.81 2.54 15.11
C PRO A 95 18.50 3.16 15.57
N SER A 96 18.46 4.49 15.59
CA SER A 96 17.21 5.23 15.65
C SER A 96 16.50 5.13 14.30
N ARG A 97 15.53 4.22 14.14
CA ARG A 97 14.46 4.40 13.13
C ARG A 97 13.21 3.53 13.32
N TRP A 98 12.73 3.34 14.55
CA TRP A 98 11.42 2.71 14.75
C TRP A 98 10.60 3.54 15.73
N ARG A 99 10.02 4.62 15.21
CA ARG A 99 8.84 5.25 15.82
C ARG A 99 7.91 5.70 14.72
N ALA A 100 6.97 4.83 14.41
CA ALA A 100 5.65 5.23 13.98
C ALA A 100 4.68 4.40 14.82
N GLU A 101 4.07 5.06 15.81
CA GLU A 101 2.87 4.56 16.45
C GLU A 101 1.78 4.49 15.38
N GLY A 102 1.44 3.29 14.95
CA GLY A 102 0.28 2.98 14.13
C GLY A 102 -0.63 2.02 14.93
N PRO A 103 -1.95 2.05 14.73
CA PRO A 103 -2.89 1.34 15.60
C PRO A 103 -2.66 -0.17 15.53
N GLN A 104 -2.58 -0.79 16.71
CA GLN A 104 -2.32 -2.21 16.89
C GLN A 104 -3.58 -3.05 16.61
N ASP A 105 -3.33 -4.14 15.89
CA ASP A 105 -4.07 -5.40 15.85
C ASP A 105 -5.47 -5.44 15.21
N ALA A 106 -5.45 -5.77 13.91
CA ALA A 106 -6.51 -6.50 13.24
C ALA A 106 -5.90 -7.75 12.57
N ASP A 107 -6.35 -8.93 13.00
CA ASP A 107 -5.97 -10.23 12.47
C ASP A 107 -6.31 -10.33 10.97
N ILE A 108 -5.28 -10.55 10.15
CA ILE A 108 -5.44 -10.96 8.75
C ILE A 108 -5.48 -12.50 8.75
N PRO A 109 -6.50 -13.15 8.18
CA PRO A 109 -6.54 -14.60 8.12
C PRO A 109 -5.46 -15.10 7.15
N TYR A 110 -4.42 -15.73 7.70
CA TYR A 110 -3.45 -16.50 6.93
C TYR A 110 -4.13 -17.74 6.34
N GLY A 111 -4.08 -17.83 5.01
CA GLY A 111 -4.59 -18.97 4.26
C GLY A 111 -4.29 -18.80 2.77
N LEU A 112 -3.00 -18.69 2.42
CA LEU A 112 -2.57 -18.93 1.05
C LEU A 112 -1.81 -20.25 1.05
N ASN A 113 -2.48 -21.29 0.54
CA ASN A 113 -1.85 -22.55 0.22
C ASN A 113 -0.73 -22.30 -0.78
N GLU A 114 0.44 -22.80 -0.43
CA GLU A 114 1.59 -22.99 -1.29
C GLU A 114 1.20 -24.05 -2.33
N ASP A 115 0.83 -23.63 -3.54
CA ASP A 115 0.81 -24.43 -4.77
C ASP A 115 0.33 -23.54 -5.94
N GLU A 116 1.09 -22.50 -6.31
CA GLU A 116 0.92 -21.81 -7.60
C GLU A 116 2.28 -21.45 -8.22
N ASP A 117 3.02 -22.48 -8.64
CA ASP A 117 3.89 -22.42 -9.83
C ASP A 117 3.01 -22.37 -11.10
N ALA A 118 2.13 -21.37 -11.18
CA ALA A 118 1.32 -21.07 -12.34
C ALA A 118 1.37 -19.56 -12.57
N ALA A 119 2.12 -19.16 -13.58
CA ALA A 119 2.14 -17.81 -14.11
C ALA A 119 0.70 -17.26 -14.21
N ALA A 120 0.40 -16.21 -13.44
CA ALA A 120 -0.89 -15.54 -13.51
C ALA A 120 -1.08 -14.91 -14.91
N PRO A 121 -2.28 -15.02 -15.50
CA PRO A 121 -2.52 -15.02 -16.93
C PRO A 121 -2.50 -13.61 -17.54
N TRP A 122 -1.33 -13.19 -18.01
CA TRP A 122 -1.19 -12.20 -19.08
C TRP A 122 -0.62 -12.80 -20.37
N ASP A 123 -0.42 -14.13 -20.39
CA ASP A 123 -0.05 -14.91 -21.57
C ASP A 123 -1.29 -15.43 -22.29
N HIS A 124 -1.95 -14.54 -23.02
CA HIS A 124 -2.73 -14.95 -24.18
C HIS A 124 -2.13 -14.27 -25.42
N VAL A 125 -1.24 -15.01 -26.08
CA VAL A 125 -0.99 -14.87 -27.51
C VAL A 125 -2.33 -15.06 -28.21
N ALA A 126 -2.88 -13.98 -28.75
CA ALA A 126 -3.94 -14.10 -29.75
C ALA A 126 -3.36 -14.85 -30.96
N PRO A 127 -3.99 -15.92 -31.46
CA PRO A 127 -3.49 -16.61 -32.64
C PRO A 127 -3.59 -15.67 -33.84
N ALA A 128 -2.49 -15.58 -34.60
CA ALA A 128 -2.43 -14.86 -35.85
C ALA A 128 -3.51 -15.38 -36.82
N ALA A 129 -4.47 -14.52 -37.18
CA ALA A 129 -5.36 -14.74 -38.31
C ALA A 129 -4.71 -14.18 -39.59
N PRO A 130 -4.89 -14.83 -40.75
CA PRO A 130 -4.18 -14.50 -41.98
C PRO A 130 -4.76 -13.26 -42.67
N ASN A 131 -3.88 -12.58 -43.41
CA ASN A 131 -4.17 -11.42 -44.26
C ASN A 131 -5.44 -11.59 -45.12
N GLY A 132 -6.34 -10.61 -45.03
CA GLY A 132 -7.46 -10.41 -45.94
C GLY A 132 -7.81 -8.92 -45.98
N SER A 133 -7.55 -8.29 -47.13
CA SER A 133 -7.64 -6.87 -47.40
C SER A 133 -9.04 -6.26 -47.24
N GLY A 134 -9.12 -5.03 -46.71
CA GLY A 134 -10.21 -4.10 -47.03
C GLY A 134 -10.74 -3.26 -45.86
N GLY A 135 -10.53 -1.94 -45.95
CA GLY A 135 -11.51 -0.95 -45.46
C GLY A 135 -11.16 -0.15 -44.20
N ALA A 136 -10.92 1.15 -44.43
CA ALA A 136 -11.03 2.28 -43.49
C ALA A 136 -10.04 2.33 -42.32
N THR A 137 -8.92 3.03 -42.56
CA THR A 137 -8.00 3.54 -41.54
C THR A 137 -8.71 4.54 -40.64
N ARG A 138 -9.20 4.08 -39.49
CA ARG A 138 -9.54 4.95 -38.35
C ARG A 138 -8.22 5.37 -37.70
N PRO A 139 -7.95 6.67 -37.44
CA PRO A 139 -6.69 7.06 -36.82
C PRO A 139 -6.63 6.41 -35.43
N ALA A 140 -5.65 5.52 -35.26
CA ALA A 140 -5.40 4.87 -33.98
C ALA A 140 -5.05 5.95 -32.96
N ALA A 141 -5.84 6.06 -31.90
CA ALA A 141 -5.44 6.81 -30.73
C ALA A 141 -4.09 6.25 -30.26
N SER A 142 -3.05 7.07 -30.35
CA SER A 142 -1.69 6.74 -29.95
C SER A 142 -1.66 6.52 -28.44
N ARG A 143 -1.90 5.26 -28.03
CA ARG A 143 -1.79 4.82 -26.65
C ARG A 143 -0.31 4.90 -26.26
N VAL A 144 -0.01 5.55 -25.13
CA VAL A 144 1.35 5.60 -24.57
C VAL A 144 1.77 4.15 -24.27
N ILE A 145 2.73 3.61 -25.01
CA ILE A 145 3.31 2.29 -24.72
C ILE A 145 4.36 2.51 -23.64
N ILE A 146 3.93 2.39 -22.38
CA ILE A 146 4.83 2.39 -21.23
C ILE A 146 5.51 1.03 -21.19
N GLY A 147 6.83 1.03 -20.99
CA GLY A 147 7.60 -0.20 -20.80
C GLY A 147 7.02 -1.09 -19.69
N LYS A 148 7.12 -2.40 -19.87
CA LYS A 148 6.53 -3.38 -18.94
C LYS A 148 7.41 -3.60 -17.70
N GLY A 149 8.70 -3.27 -17.76
CA GLY A 149 9.63 -3.44 -16.64
C GLY A 149 9.53 -2.33 -15.59
N ALA A 150 9.81 -2.66 -14.32
CA ALA A 150 9.84 -1.67 -13.22
C ALA A 150 10.85 -0.53 -13.52
N LEU A 151 12.03 -0.87 -14.02
CA LEU A 151 13.04 0.12 -14.42
C LEU A 151 12.57 1.02 -15.58
N GLU A 152 11.77 0.50 -16.51
CA GLU A 152 11.19 1.30 -17.59
C GLU A 152 10.08 2.22 -17.07
N GLN A 153 9.33 1.76 -16.07
CA GLN A 153 8.28 2.52 -15.39
C GLN A 153 8.85 3.65 -14.53
N GLU A 154 9.97 3.42 -13.83
CA GLU A 154 10.72 4.46 -13.11
C GLU A 154 11.24 5.53 -14.07
N ASP A 155 11.82 5.11 -15.20
CA ASP A 155 12.37 6.03 -16.20
C ASP A 155 11.26 6.87 -16.82
N TYR A 156 10.11 6.26 -17.11
CA TYR A 156 8.90 6.97 -17.53
C TYR A 156 8.42 7.98 -16.50
N LEU A 157 8.24 7.55 -15.25
CA LEU A 157 7.74 8.41 -14.19
C LEU A 157 8.67 9.60 -13.97
N LEU A 158 9.98 9.35 -13.84
CA LEU A 158 10.94 10.40 -13.57
C LEU A 158 11.16 11.32 -14.77
N ALA A 159 11.18 10.79 -16.01
CA ALA A 159 11.27 11.62 -17.20
C ALA A 159 10.08 12.57 -17.34
N ILE A 160 8.87 12.11 -17.00
CA ILE A 160 7.68 12.97 -16.99
C ILE A 160 7.77 14.03 -15.91
N LEU A 161 8.16 13.68 -14.69
CA LEU A 161 8.28 14.65 -13.59
C LEU A 161 9.37 15.70 -13.85
N LEU A 162 10.42 15.36 -14.60
CA LEU A 162 11.44 16.30 -15.04
C LEU A 162 10.96 17.22 -16.17
N GLN A 163 9.97 16.81 -16.95
CA GLN A 163 9.36 17.68 -17.97
C GLN A 163 8.29 18.59 -17.38
N GLU A 164 7.48 18.06 -16.46
CA GLU A 164 6.37 18.75 -15.81
C GLU A 164 6.46 18.58 -14.29
N PRO A 165 7.27 19.40 -13.60
CA PRO A 165 7.44 19.26 -12.15
C PRO A 165 6.19 19.60 -11.33
N ASP A 166 5.32 20.45 -11.86
CA ASP A 166 4.01 20.77 -11.24
C ASP A 166 3.15 19.51 -11.05
N LEU A 167 3.38 18.48 -11.86
CA LEU A 167 2.72 17.19 -11.71
C LEU A 167 3.02 16.54 -10.37
N LEU A 168 4.20 16.80 -9.77
CA LEU A 168 4.55 16.29 -8.45
C LEU A 168 3.64 16.89 -7.36
N ILE A 169 3.32 18.18 -7.47
CA ILE A 169 2.43 18.88 -6.55
C ILE A 169 1.01 18.35 -6.72
N TRP A 170 0.56 18.20 -7.96
CA TRP A 170 -0.75 17.62 -8.26
C TRP A 170 -0.86 16.18 -7.75
N MET A 171 0.15 15.32 -8.00
CA MET A 171 0.18 13.95 -7.51
C MET A 171 0.10 13.89 -5.98
N ALA A 172 0.78 14.80 -5.28
CA ALA A 172 0.71 14.87 -3.83
C ALA A 172 -0.73 15.15 -3.34
N GLY A 173 -1.45 16.08 -3.98
CA GLY A 173 -2.85 16.36 -3.63
C GLY A 173 -3.82 15.21 -3.95
N GLU A 174 -3.63 14.53 -5.09
CA GLU A 174 -4.46 13.38 -5.43
C GLU A 174 -4.19 12.18 -4.53
N THR A 175 -2.92 11.90 -4.23
CA THR A 175 -2.56 10.81 -3.32
C THR A 175 -3.07 11.06 -1.90
N ASP A 176 -3.03 12.30 -1.43
CA ASP A 176 -3.64 12.70 -0.16
C ASP A 176 -5.17 12.45 -0.14
N THR A 177 -5.87 12.82 -1.21
CA THR A 177 -7.31 12.55 -1.37
C THR A 177 -7.63 11.05 -1.36
N MET A 178 -6.69 10.23 -1.83
CA MET A 178 -6.77 8.78 -1.84
C MET A 178 -6.18 8.14 -0.58
N GLU A 179 -5.78 8.91 0.45
CA GLU A 179 -5.08 8.42 1.65
C GLU A 179 -3.85 7.53 1.35
N ILE A 180 -3.18 7.78 0.23
CA ILE A 180 -1.96 7.10 -0.19
C ILE A 180 -0.77 8.01 0.13
N PRO A 181 0.32 7.51 0.73
CA PRO A 181 1.51 8.32 0.90
C PRO A 181 2.05 8.81 -0.45
N PRO A 182 2.50 10.07 -0.56
CA PRO A 182 2.99 10.61 -1.83
C PRO A 182 4.22 9.85 -2.34
N LEU A 183 4.64 10.14 -3.57
CA LEU A 183 5.81 9.50 -4.18
C LEU A 183 7.06 9.71 -3.31
N ARG A 184 7.70 8.60 -2.94
CA ARG A 184 8.87 8.51 -2.07
C ARG A 184 10.11 8.22 -2.90
N THR A 185 11.27 8.57 -2.34
CA THR A 185 12.56 8.16 -2.92
C THR A 185 12.68 6.65 -3.00
N ASP A 186 12.15 5.96 -2.00
CA ASP A 186 12.29 4.52 -1.85
C ASP A 186 11.45 3.73 -2.87
N ASP A 187 10.55 4.40 -3.61
CA ASP A 187 9.75 3.78 -4.68
C ASP A 187 10.56 3.50 -5.96
N PHE A 188 11.75 4.11 -6.07
CA PHE A 188 12.66 3.88 -7.19
C PHE A 188 13.69 2.82 -6.78
N GLU A 189 13.86 1.78 -7.59
CA GLU A 189 14.85 0.73 -7.41
C GLU A 189 16.26 1.24 -7.77
N ARG A 190 16.37 2.04 -8.84
CA ARG A 190 17.68 2.52 -9.32
C ARG A 190 18.19 3.70 -8.48
N THR A 191 19.38 3.55 -7.88
CA THR A 191 19.99 4.59 -7.02
C THR A 191 20.12 5.95 -7.71
N GLU A 192 20.50 6.01 -8.99
CA GLU A 192 20.59 7.29 -9.69
C GLU A 192 19.22 7.98 -9.84
N ASN A 193 18.14 7.20 -10.01
CA ASN A 193 16.78 7.73 -10.07
C ASN A 193 16.34 8.27 -8.70
N GLN A 194 16.69 7.57 -7.61
CA GLN A 194 16.41 8.02 -6.24
C GLN A 194 17.06 9.38 -5.95
N GLU A 195 18.35 9.55 -6.30
CA GLU A 195 19.08 10.79 -6.05
C GLU A 195 18.59 11.95 -6.91
N ILE A 196 18.30 11.71 -8.20
CA ILE A 196 17.70 12.72 -9.08
C ILE A 196 16.32 13.13 -8.57
N PHE A 197 15.48 12.19 -8.16
CA PHE A 197 14.16 12.49 -7.61
C PHE A 197 14.25 13.24 -6.27
N ARG A 198 15.20 12.89 -5.39
CA ARG A 198 15.45 13.61 -4.14
C ARG A 198 15.82 15.07 -4.42
N ALA A 199 16.75 15.31 -5.35
CA ALA A 199 17.14 16.64 -5.77
C ALA A 199 15.95 17.40 -6.37
N LEU A 200 15.13 16.75 -7.20
CA LEU A 200 13.94 17.35 -7.80
C LEU A 200 12.95 17.81 -6.72
N LYS A 201 12.65 16.97 -5.72
CA LYS A 201 11.79 17.35 -4.58
C LYS A 201 12.31 18.59 -3.85
N GLN A 202 13.63 18.64 -3.62
CA GLN A 202 14.26 19.77 -2.95
C GLN A 202 14.20 21.03 -3.81
N PHE A 203 14.43 20.91 -5.11
CA PHE A 203 14.37 22.01 -6.07
C PHE A 203 12.97 22.62 -6.16
N ILE A 204 11.92 21.81 -6.27
CA ILE A 204 10.53 22.29 -6.35
C ILE A 204 10.03 22.92 -5.05
N THR A 205 10.65 22.57 -3.92
CA THR A 205 10.37 23.24 -2.64
C THR A 205 11.16 24.55 -2.49
N SER A 206 12.17 24.78 -3.32
CA SER A 206 12.92 26.04 -3.36
C SER A 206 12.12 27.14 -4.05
N ASN A 207 12.50 28.40 -3.83
CA ASN A 207 11.86 29.55 -4.48
C ASN A 207 12.43 29.84 -5.88
N GLU A 208 13.23 28.93 -6.44
CA GLU A 208 13.81 29.08 -7.77
C GLU A 208 12.81 28.64 -8.85
N PRO A 209 12.76 29.33 -10.01
CA PRO A 209 11.96 28.88 -11.14
C PRO A 209 12.50 27.57 -11.70
N TRP A 210 11.60 26.73 -12.23
CA TRP A 210 12.01 25.50 -12.91
C TRP A 210 12.78 25.81 -14.19
N GLU A 211 14.09 25.58 -14.14
CA GLU A 211 14.98 25.62 -15.30
C GLU A 211 15.90 24.41 -15.24
N LEU A 212 15.95 23.63 -16.34
CA LEU A 212 16.72 22.38 -16.39
C LEU A 212 18.21 22.59 -16.11
N GLU A 213 18.77 23.71 -16.57
CA GLU A 213 20.18 24.05 -16.39
C GLU A 213 20.48 24.32 -14.90
N LEU A 214 19.67 25.15 -14.23
CA LEU A 214 19.78 25.40 -12.79
C LEU A 214 19.59 24.12 -11.98
N PHE A 215 18.63 23.27 -12.38
CA PHE A 215 18.44 21.98 -11.75
C PHE A 215 19.67 21.07 -11.91
N GLN A 216 20.25 21.01 -13.12
CA GLN A 216 21.45 20.19 -13.39
C GLN A 216 22.65 20.64 -12.53
N GLU A 217 22.80 21.93 -12.24
CA GLU A 217 23.84 22.45 -11.34
C GLU A 217 23.69 21.96 -9.89
N THR A 218 22.46 21.65 -9.46
CA THR A 218 22.23 21.06 -8.12
C THR A 218 22.63 19.59 -8.03
N LEU A 219 22.79 18.91 -9.17
CA LEU A 219 23.16 17.51 -9.23
C LEU A 219 24.68 17.31 -9.23
N THR A 220 25.12 16.26 -8.54
CA THR A 220 26.50 15.76 -8.65
C THR A 220 26.82 15.33 -10.09
N GLY A 221 28.03 15.60 -10.57
CA GLY A 221 28.40 15.39 -11.97
C GLY A 221 28.21 13.96 -12.51
N TYR A 222 28.30 12.92 -11.68
CA TYR A 222 28.06 11.54 -12.12
C TYR A 222 26.60 11.28 -12.54
N LEU A 223 25.63 12.10 -12.08
CA LEU A 223 24.22 11.99 -12.42
C LEU A 223 23.87 12.68 -13.73
N HIS A 224 24.73 13.57 -14.27
CA HIS A 224 24.43 14.35 -15.47
C HIS A 224 24.19 13.46 -16.70
N GLY A 225 24.95 12.37 -16.85
CA GLY A 225 24.72 11.40 -17.93
C GLY A 225 23.36 10.72 -17.82
N ARG A 226 22.94 10.38 -16.59
CA ARG A 226 21.62 9.78 -16.33
C ARG A 226 20.49 10.78 -16.58
N LEU A 227 20.63 12.02 -16.09
CA LEU A 227 19.69 13.10 -16.37
C LEU A 227 19.51 13.29 -17.87
N GLY A 228 20.60 13.37 -18.63
CA GLY A 228 20.54 13.49 -20.09
C GLY A 228 19.80 12.33 -20.76
N ALA A 229 20.01 11.09 -20.30
CA ALA A 229 19.28 9.92 -20.81
C ALA A 229 17.77 9.99 -20.51
N LEU A 230 17.38 10.41 -19.30
CA LEU A 230 15.98 10.58 -18.91
C LEU A 230 15.31 11.70 -19.73
N MET A 231 16.00 12.82 -19.95
CA MET A 231 15.51 13.91 -20.78
C MET A 231 15.32 13.49 -22.23
N ALA A 232 16.29 12.75 -22.79
CA ALA A 232 16.20 12.21 -24.14
C ALA A 232 15.06 11.20 -24.28
N TYR A 233 14.84 10.36 -23.27
CA TYR A 233 13.73 9.41 -23.22
C TYR A 233 12.38 10.14 -23.15
N GLY A 234 12.24 11.10 -22.24
CA GLY A 234 11.04 11.91 -22.11
C GLY A 234 10.70 12.65 -23.40
N ALA A 235 11.69 13.18 -24.12
CA ALA A 235 11.45 13.90 -25.38
C ALA A 235 10.86 13.01 -26.50
N GLN A 236 11.02 11.68 -26.39
CA GLN A 236 10.45 10.69 -27.31
C GLN A 236 9.01 10.31 -26.94
N LEU A 237 8.57 10.60 -25.71
CA LEU A 237 7.21 10.32 -25.29
C LEU A 237 6.24 11.19 -26.11
N PRO A 238 5.04 10.67 -26.44
CA PRO A 238 4.04 11.45 -27.15
C PRO A 238 3.76 12.76 -26.38
N GLN A 239 4.23 13.88 -26.93
CA GLN A 239 4.14 15.17 -26.26
C GLN A 239 2.68 15.46 -25.86
N LEU A 240 2.51 15.98 -24.65
CA LEU A 240 1.25 16.44 -24.04
C LEU A 240 0.48 17.50 -24.86
N ASN A 241 0.99 17.89 -26.03
CA ASN A 241 0.60 19.06 -26.79
C ASN A 241 -0.76 19.00 -27.50
N ASN A 242 -1.70 18.13 -27.13
CA ASN A 242 -2.99 18.07 -27.82
C ASN A 242 -4.16 17.65 -26.93
N ALA A 243 -5.05 18.61 -26.70
CA ALA A 243 -6.38 18.51 -26.06
C ALA A 243 -6.38 18.15 -24.56
N VAL A 244 -7.09 18.97 -23.78
CA VAL A 244 -7.38 18.85 -22.34
C VAL A 244 -7.75 17.42 -21.90
N GLN A 245 -8.38 16.64 -22.78
CA GLN A 245 -8.74 15.25 -22.51
C GLN A 245 -7.54 14.31 -22.37
N ARG A 246 -6.45 14.55 -23.12
CA ARG A 246 -5.20 13.78 -22.98
C ARG A 246 -4.52 14.05 -21.66
N GLU A 247 -4.72 15.23 -21.08
CA GLU A 247 -4.09 15.60 -19.82
C GLU A 247 -4.68 14.81 -18.63
N VAL A 248 -6.00 14.59 -18.60
CA VAL A 248 -6.64 13.75 -17.57
C VAL A 248 -6.21 12.28 -17.67
N GLU A 249 -6.19 11.74 -18.90
CA GLU A 249 -5.73 10.37 -19.16
C GLU A 249 -4.25 10.22 -18.78
N PHE A 250 -3.43 11.21 -19.10
CA PHE A 250 -2.01 11.26 -18.77
C PHE A 250 -1.75 11.30 -17.25
N ARG A 251 -2.38 12.24 -16.56
CA ARG A 251 -2.32 12.38 -15.09
C ARG A 251 -2.70 11.07 -14.39
N ALA A 252 -3.75 10.41 -14.87
CA ALA A 252 -4.15 9.11 -14.35
C ALA A 252 -3.14 8.01 -14.66
N GLU A 253 -2.51 7.98 -15.84
CA GLU A 253 -1.43 7.03 -16.14
C GLU A 253 -0.20 7.25 -15.25
N THR A 254 0.20 8.49 -14.99
CA THR A 254 1.31 8.78 -14.07
C THR A 254 1.05 8.24 -12.66
N LEU A 255 -0.15 8.47 -12.12
CA LEU A 255 -0.56 7.88 -10.83
C LEU A 255 -0.55 6.35 -10.89
N LYS A 256 -1.09 5.74 -11.95
CA LYS A 256 -1.08 4.28 -12.10
C LYS A 256 0.33 3.72 -12.13
N VAL A 257 1.28 4.39 -12.79
CA VAL A 257 2.68 3.96 -12.81
C VAL A 257 3.28 4.01 -11.40
N MET A 258 3.08 5.12 -10.68
CA MET A 258 3.53 5.26 -9.29
C MET A 258 2.97 4.14 -8.39
N LEU A 259 1.68 3.82 -8.50
CA LEU A 259 1.07 2.71 -7.75
C LEU A 259 1.65 1.35 -8.15
N ARG A 260 1.90 1.11 -9.45
CA ARG A 260 2.51 -0.14 -9.93
C ARG A 260 3.92 -0.33 -9.38
N LEU A 261 4.74 0.72 -9.36
CA LEU A 261 6.08 0.69 -8.78
C LEU A 261 6.03 0.28 -7.30
N ARG A 262 5.19 0.94 -6.50
CA ARG A 262 5.07 0.59 -5.07
C ARG A 262 4.50 -0.81 -4.84
N ILE A 263 3.50 -1.24 -5.62
CA ILE A 263 2.98 -2.62 -5.56
C ILE A 263 4.11 -3.62 -5.87
N GLN A 264 4.95 -3.34 -6.85
CA GLN A 264 6.06 -4.22 -7.22
C GLN A 264 7.12 -4.26 -6.10
N GLN A 265 7.45 -3.11 -5.51
CA GLN A 265 8.34 -3.05 -4.35
C GLN A 265 7.80 -3.87 -3.18
N LEU A 266 6.53 -3.67 -2.80
CA LEU A 266 5.91 -4.44 -1.70
C LEU A 266 5.89 -5.95 -1.99
N LYS A 267 5.77 -6.36 -3.26
CA LYS A 267 5.89 -7.78 -3.64
C LYS A 267 7.31 -8.30 -3.45
N ASN A 268 8.32 -7.51 -3.84
CA ASN A 268 9.73 -7.86 -3.65
C ASN A 268 10.06 -7.97 -2.15
N GLU A 269 9.62 -7.00 -1.35
CA GLU A 269 9.79 -6.98 0.12
C GLU A 269 9.07 -8.16 0.77
N ASN A 270 7.84 -8.49 0.36
CA ASN A 270 7.11 -9.65 0.86
C ASN A 270 7.89 -10.96 0.60
N THR A 271 8.47 -11.08 -0.60
CA THR A 271 9.26 -12.25 -1.00
C THR A 271 10.53 -12.36 -0.15
N GLN A 272 11.24 -11.25 0.07
CA GLN A 272 12.41 -11.21 0.96
C GLN A 272 12.03 -11.57 2.40
N LEU A 273 10.91 -11.04 2.89
CA LEU A 273 10.43 -11.29 4.24
C LEU A 273 10.07 -12.77 4.44
N LYS A 274 9.48 -13.42 3.44
CA LYS A 274 9.20 -14.87 3.48
C LYS A 274 10.48 -15.70 3.63
N TYR A 275 11.55 -15.35 2.92
CA TYR A 275 12.84 -16.02 3.09
C TYR A 275 13.40 -15.82 4.50
N LEU A 276 13.33 -14.61 5.05
CA LEU A 276 13.76 -14.32 6.43
C LEU A 276 12.93 -15.09 7.47
N MET A 277 11.61 -15.18 7.27
CA MET A 277 10.72 -15.97 8.14
C MET A 277 11.09 -17.45 8.14
N GLN A 278 11.46 -18.01 6.99
CA GLN A 278 11.89 -19.40 6.89
C GLN A 278 13.11 -19.70 7.78
N ASP A 279 14.05 -18.76 7.89
CA ASP A 279 15.25 -18.89 8.73
C ASP A 279 14.95 -18.67 10.22
N VAL A 280 14.09 -17.70 10.54
CA VAL A 280 13.77 -17.31 11.93
C VAL A 280 12.82 -18.29 12.62
N VAL A 281 11.92 -18.94 11.88
CA VAL A 281 11.08 -20.01 12.45
C VAL A 281 11.94 -21.17 12.96
N ASN A 282 13.10 -21.42 12.33
CA ASN A 282 14.05 -22.44 12.79
C ASN A 282 14.82 -22.03 14.06
N SER A 283 15.00 -20.73 14.32
CA SER A 283 15.72 -20.23 15.50
C SER A 283 14.85 -20.12 16.76
N GLN A 284 13.54 -20.37 16.66
CA GLN A 284 12.56 -20.33 17.77
C GLN A 284 12.51 -18.99 18.53
N ASP A 285 12.96 -17.90 17.92
CA ASP A 285 12.89 -16.57 18.51
C ASP A 285 11.48 -15.96 18.34
N ALA A 286 10.70 -16.01 19.43
CA ALA A 286 9.32 -15.55 19.45
C ALA A 286 9.15 -14.05 19.13
N GLU A 287 10.08 -13.20 19.56
CA GLU A 287 10.02 -11.75 19.30
C GLU A 287 10.28 -11.44 17.82
N SER A 288 11.26 -12.12 17.23
CA SER A 288 11.55 -12.02 15.80
C SER A 288 10.39 -12.55 14.95
N ILE A 289 9.75 -13.67 15.35
CA ILE A 289 8.56 -14.19 14.65
C ILE A 289 7.39 -13.20 14.69
N GLN A 290 7.13 -12.58 15.84
CA GLN A 290 6.04 -11.61 15.98
C GLN A 290 6.28 -10.37 15.13
N SER A 291 7.49 -9.81 15.15
CA SER A 291 7.85 -8.61 14.38
C SER A 291 7.80 -8.84 12.86
N LEU A 292 8.26 -10.01 12.38
CA LEU A 292 8.17 -10.37 10.96
C LEU A 292 6.72 -10.59 10.52
N ASN A 293 5.89 -11.23 11.35
CA ASN A 293 4.45 -11.38 11.07
C ASN A 293 3.72 -10.04 11.01
N ALA A 294 4.00 -9.13 11.94
CA ALA A 294 3.45 -7.78 11.92
C ALA A 294 3.84 -7.04 10.62
N SER A 295 5.11 -7.16 10.20
CA SER A 295 5.62 -6.59 8.96
C SER A 295 4.94 -7.21 7.72
N ASN A 296 4.75 -8.53 7.69
CA ASN A 296 4.06 -9.19 6.58
C ASN A 296 2.61 -8.73 6.47
N ASN A 297 1.90 -8.68 7.61
CA ASN A 297 0.52 -8.21 7.67
C ASN A 297 0.39 -6.74 7.23
N HIS A 298 1.39 -5.91 7.54
CA HIS A 298 1.44 -4.53 7.06
C HIS A 298 1.58 -4.47 5.53
N ILE A 299 2.58 -5.18 4.97
CA ILE A 299 2.83 -5.24 3.52
C ILE A 299 1.60 -5.75 2.75
N LEU A 300 0.93 -6.79 3.26
CA LEU A 300 -0.28 -7.34 2.63
C LEU A 300 -1.44 -6.34 2.62
N ARG A 301 -1.66 -5.61 3.73
CA ARG A 301 -2.69 -4.58 3.82
C ARG A 301 -2.42 -3.43 2.86
N GLU A 302 -1.20 -2.92 2.86
CA GLU A 302 -0.81 -1.82 1.99
C GLU A 302 -0.94 -2.21 0.51
N ARG A 303 -0.43 -3.40 0.13
CA ARG A 303 -0.57 -3.91 -1.23
C ARG A 303 -2.02 -4.02 -1.65
N PHE A 304 -2.89 -4.59 -0.82
CA PHE A 304 -4.31 -4.72 -1.13
C PHE A 304 -4.97 -3.35 -1.35
N TYR A 305 -4.61 -2.37 -0.52
CA TYR A 305 -5.10 -1.01 -0.64
C TYR A 305 -4.70 -0.36 -1.98
N LEU A 306 -3.41 -0.46 -2.33
CA LEU A 306 -2.87 0.08 -3.58
C LEU A 306 -3.44 -0.63 -4.82
N GLU A 307 -3.64 -1.95 -4.76
CA GLU A 307 -4.27 -2.71 -5.85
C GLU A 307 -5.73 -2.26 -6.08
N ARG A 308 -6.48 -2.03 -4.98
CA ARG A 308 -7.85 -1.49 -5.07
C ARG A 308 -7.87 -0.07 -5.66
N ALA A 309 -6.94 0.78 -5.24
CA ALA A 309 -6.77 2.13 -5.77
C ALA A 309 -6.47 2.12 -7.27
N LEU A 310 -5.55 1.25 -7.71
CA LEU A 310 -5.16 1.08 -9.11
C LEU A 310 -6.35 0.63 -9.99
N VAL A 311 -7.14 -0.33 -9.51
CA VAL A 311 -8.36 -0.79 -10.19
C VAL A 311 -9.39 0.34 -10.27
N GLY A 312 -9.53 1.13 -9.19
CA GLY A 312 -10.38 2.31 -9.15
C GLY A 312 -10.03 3.32 -10.24
N LEU A 313 -8.76 3.72 -10.33
CA LEU A 313 -8.25 4.64 -11.35
C LEU A 313 -8.44 4.11 -12.77
N SER A 314 -8.30 2.81 -12.97
CA SER A 314 -8.51 2.20 -14.29
C SER A 314 -9.98 2.28 -14.73
N ARG A 315 -10.91 2.12 -13.79
CA ARG A 315 -12.36 2.23 -14.04
C ARG A 315 -12.81 3.67 -14.28
N THR A 316 -12.28 4.64 -13.53
CA THR A 316 -12.64 6.06 -13.72
C THR A 316 -12.18 6.56 -15.09
N VAL A 317 -10.96 6.25 -15.51
CA VAL A 317 -10.45 6.57 -16.85
C VAL A 317 -11.31 5.95 -17.94
N ALA A 318 -11.62 4.64 -17.83
CA ALA A 318 -12.46 3.95 -18.81
C ALA A 318 -13.90 4.53 -18.88
N ARG A 319 -14.46 4.96 -17.75
CA ARG A 319 -15.77 5.62 -17.70
C ARG A 319 -15.75 6.98 -18.39
N THR A 320 -14.68 7.76 -18.20
CA THR A 320 -14.48 9.04 -18.88
C THR A 320 -14.34 8.85 -20.40
N GLU A 321 -13.69 7.77 -20.86
CA GLU A 321 -13.63 7.42 -22.29
C GLU A 321 -15.00 7.04 -22.87
N ALA A 322 -15.83 6.29 -22.11
CA ALA A 322 -17.13 5.81 -22.57
C ALA A 322 -18.20 6.91 -22.72
N ILE A 323 -18.05 8.03 -21.99
CA ILE A 323 -18.99 9.17 -22.03
C ILE A 323 -18.71 10.09 -23.24
N LYS A 324 -17.62 9.88 -24.01
CA LYS A 324 -17.35 10.65 -25.24
C LYS A 324 -18.51 10.47 -26.24
N PRO A 325 -19.35 11.50 -26.51
CA PRO A 325 -20.36 11.37 -27.56
C PRO A 325 -19.67 11.09 -28.88
N LYS A 326 -20.24 10.19 -29.70
CA LYS A 326 -19.87 9.99 -31.10
C LYS A 326 -20.13 11.29 -31.87
N ILE A 327 -19.26 12.29 -31.74
CA ILE A 327 -19.21 13.42 -32.65
C ILE A 327 -18.53 12.87 -33.90
N GLN A 328 -19.35 12.29 -34.78
CA GLN A 328 -19.00 12.10 -36.17
C GLN A 328 -18.94 13.49 -36.80
N ILE A 329 -17.75 13.90 -37.24
CA ILE A 329 -17.58 14.97 -38.22
C ILE A 329 -17.75 14.34 -39.59
#